data_AF-A0A9E2HHU0-F1
#
_entry.id   AF-A0A9E2HHU0-F1
#
_cell.length_a   1.000
_cell.length_b   1.000
_cell.length_c   1.000
_cell.angle_alpha   90.00
_cell.angle_beta   90.00
_cell.angle_gamma   90.00
#
_symmetry.space_group_name_H-M   'P 1'
#
loop_
_entity.id
_entity.type
_entity.pdbx_description
1 polymer ?
#
loop_
_entity_poly.entity_id
_entity_poly.type
_entity_poly.pdbx_seq_one_letter_code
_entity_poly.pdbx_strand_id
1 'polypeptide(L)'
;MALPEFSMRSLLEAGAHFGHQTHRWNPKMERYIFGSRSNIHIIDLSQSIPLLHQALVAVRDVAAKGGRVLFVGTKRQASDPVAEAAKRCAQYYMNNRWLGGTLTNWRTVSGSIARLRELEGLLEGGGEGRVKKELL
;
A
#
# COMPACT_ATOMS: atom_id res chain seq x y z
N MET A 1 -11.91 -10.10 -17.44
CA MET A 1 -10.86 -10.76 -16.64
C MET A 1 -11.52 -11.47 -15.46
N ALA A 2 -11.20 -12.74 -15.24
CA ALA A 2 -11.70 -13.48 -14.08
C ALA A 2 -11.04 -12.93 -12.79
N LEU A 3 -11.77 -12.98 -11.68
CA LEU A 3 -11.21 -12.64 -10.37
C LEU A 3 -10.25 -13.75 -9.93
N PRO A 4 -9.15 -13.42 -9.23
CA PRO A 4 -8.23 -14.43 -8.73
C PRO A 4 -8.93 -15.30 -7.69
N GLU A 5 -8.73 -16.62 -7.78
CA GLU A 5 -9.23 -17.57 -6.80
C GLU A 5 -8.29 -17.65 -5.60
N PHE A 6 -8.88 -17.74 -4.40
CA PHE A 6 -8.16 -17.94 -3.15
C PHE A 6 -9.01 -18.81 -2.22
N SER A 7 -8.36 -19.54 -1.33
CA SER A 7 -9.03 -20.47 -0.41
C SER A 7 -8.69 -20.17 1.05
N MET A 8 -9.55 -20.60 1.97
CA MET A 8 -9.27 -20.53 3.40
C MET A 8 -7.91 -21.18 3.73
N ARG A 9 -7.62 -22.33 3.10
CA ARG A 9 -6.37 -23.06 3.27
C ARG A 9 -5.15 -22.23 2.88
N SER A 10 -5.18 -21.54 1.75
CA SER A 10 -4.06 -20.67 1.33
C SER A 10 -3.79 -19.53 2.31
N LEU A 11 -4.83 -18.95 2.92
CA LEU A 11 -4.69 -17.90 3.93
C LEU A 11 -4.17 -18.44 5.28
N LEU A 12 -4.58 -19.67 5.64
CA LEU A 12 -4.01 -20.39 6.79
C LEU A 12 -2.51 -20.62 6.59
N GLU A 13 -2.11 -21.20 5.46
CA GLU A 13 -0.72 -21.55 5.14
C GLU A 13 0.17 -20.29 5.04
N ALA A 14 -0.36 -19.18 4.53
CA ALA A 14 0.32 -17.89 4.51
C ALA A 14 0.41 -17.20 5.89
N GLY A 15 -0.25 -17.74 6.92
CA GLY A 15 -0.26 -17.14 8.26
C GLY A 15 -1.07 -15.84 8.38
N ALA A 16 -1.98 -15.57 7.44
CA ALA A 16 -2.76 -14.32 7.40
C ALA A 16 -3.78 -14.17 8.54
N HIS A 17 -4.05 -15.26 9.27
CA HIS A 17 -4.97 -15.31 10.40
C HIS A 17 -4.34 -14.82 11.72
N PHE A 18 -3.02 -14.63 11.78
CA PHE A 18 -2.37 -14.14 12.99
C PHE A 18 -2.52 -12.62 13.14
N GLY A 19 -3.11 -12.21 14.26
CA GLY A 19 -3.21 -10.82 14.68
C GLY A 19 -2.04 -10.38 15.57
N HIS A 20 -2.29 -9.34 16.36
CA HIS A 20 -1.34 -8.85 17.37
C HIS A 20 -1.58 -9.52 18.74
N GLN A 21 -0.71 -9.18 19.70
CA GLN A 21 -0.87 -9.55 21.09
C GLN A 21 -2.19 -9.02 21.68
N THR A 22 -2.76 -9.73 22.65
CA THR A 22 -4.09 -9.43 23.21
C THR A 22 -4.21 -8.05 23.87
N HIS A 23 -3.11 -7.44 24.32
CA HIS A 23 -3.15 -6.06 24.85
C HIS A 23 -3.05 -4.97 23.78
N ARG A 24 -2.66 -5.31 22.55
CA ARG A 24 -2.51 -4.36 21.42
C ARG A 24 -3.65 -4.51 20.43
N TRP A 25 -4.88 -4.56 20.93
CA TRP A 25 -6.08 -4.71 20.10
C TRP A 25 -6.97 -3.48 20.17
N ASN A 26 -7.85 -3.34 19.18
CA ASN A 26 -8.86 -2.29 19.14
C ASN A 26 -10.23 -2.95 19.43
N PRO A 27 -11.00 -2.51 20.44
CA PRO A 27 -12.30 -3.07 20.78
C PRO A 27 -13.27 -3.19 19.60
N LYS A 28 -13.20 -2.29 18.62
CA LYS A 28 -14.04 -2.32 17.41
C LYS A 28 -13.78 -3.54 16.50
N MET A 29 -12.68 -4.26 16.74
CA MET A 29 -12.31 -5.46 15.99
C MET A 29 -12.88 -6.74 16.59
N GLU A 30 -13.59 -6.69 17.73
CA GLU A 30 -14.14 -7.87 18.43
C GLU A 30 -14.88 -8.82 17.48
N ARG A 31 -15.78 -8.29 16.64
CA ARG A 31 -16.54 -9.07 15.66
C ARG A 31 -15.70 -9.79 14.60
N TYR A 32 -14.46 -9.35 14.35
CA TYR A 32 -13.55 -9.95 13.36
C TYR A 32 -12.52 -10.89 14.01
N ILE A 33 -12.51 -11.00 15.33
CA ILE A 33 -11.60 -11.86 16.09
C ILE A 33 -12.32 -13.17 16.35
N PHE A 34 -11.76 -14.28 15.87
CA PHE A 34 -12.27 -15.62 16.14
C PHE A 34 -11.99 -16.06 17.58
N GLY A 35 -10.83 -15.66 18.12
CA GLY A 35 -10.42 -15.98 19.48
C GLY A 35 -8.98 -15.58 19.75
N SER A 36 -8.37 -16.12 20.80
CA SER A 36 -6.96 -15.92 21.11
C SER A 36 -6.28 -17.21 21.49
N ARG A 37 -5.04 -17.41 21.05
CA ARG A 37 -4.19 -18.54 21.41
C ARG A 37 -2.80 -18.03 21.76
N SER A 38 -2.23 -18.46 22.88
CA SER A 38 -0.90 -18.04 23.34
C SER A 38 -0.72 -16.51 23.35
N ASN A 39 -1.73 -15.79 23.85
CA ASN A 39 -1.78 -14.32 23.90
C ASN A 39 -1.73 -13.60 22.53
N ILE A 40 -2.02 -14.29 21.43
CA ILE A 40 -2.16 -13.69 20.08
C ILE A 40 -3.61 -13.83 19.63
N HIS A 41 -4.19 -12.74 19.11
CA HIS A 41 -5.52 -12.79 18.49
C HIS A 41 -5.49 -13.54 17.17
N ILE A 42 -6.51 -14.36 16.94
CA ILE A 42 -6.75 -15.06 15.68
C ILE A 42 -7.88 -14.34 14.96
N ILE A 43 -7.62 -13.93 13.72
CA ILE A 43 -8.59 -13.25 12.85
C ILE A 43 -9.50 -14.30 12.21
N ASP A 44 -10.79 -14.00 12.15
CA ASP A 44 -11.78 -14.88 11.53
C ASP A 44 -11.66 -14.87 9.99
N LEU A 45 -11.13 -15.96 9.46
CA LEU A 45 -11.00 -16.15 8.01
C LEU A 45 -12.33 -16.40 7.31
N SER A 46 -13.36 -16.91 8.01
CA SER A 46 -14.69 -17.11 7.43
C SER A 46 -15.31 -15.78 7.01
N GLN A 47 -15.00 -14.69 7.72
CA GLN A 47 -15.37 -13.33 7.36
C GLN A 47 -14.40 -12.70 6.35
N SER A 48 -13.10 -13.00 6.48
CA SER A 48 -12.08 -12.41 5.62
C SER A 48 -12.23 -12.83 4.15
N ILE A 49 -12.68 -14.06 3.88
CA ILE A 49 -12.88 -14.58 2.52
C ILE A 49 -13.92 -13.79 1.72
N PRO A 50 -15.19 -13.67 2.17
CA PRO A 50 -16.20 -12.93 1.43
C PRO A 50 -15.85 -11.44 1.33
N LEU A 51 -15.24 -10.84 2.36
CA LEU A 51 -14.82 -9.44 2.34
C LEU A 51 -13.68 -9.19 1.35
N LEU A 52 -12.70 -10.10 1.26
CA LEU A 52 -11.63 -10.03 0.27
C LEU A 52 -12.18 -10.15 -1.15
N HIS A 53 -13.14 -11.03 -1.38
CA HIS A 53 -13.82 -11.14 -2.68
C HIS A 53 -14.53 -9.82 -3.05
N GLN A 54 -15.27 -9.21 -2.12
CA GLN A 54 -15.90 -7.90 -2.34
C GLN A 54 -14.87 -6.81 -2.65
N ALA A 55 -13.74 -6.78 -1.95
CA ALA A 55 -12.66 -5.84 -2.21
C ALA A 55 -12.06 -6.02 -3.62
N LEU A 56 -11.85 -7.27 -4.06
CA LEU A 56 -11.36 -7.57 -5.41
C LEU A 56 -12.35 -7.13 -6.49
N VAL A 57 -13.65 -7.33 -6.28
CA VAL A 57 -14.71 -6.81 -7.17
C VAL A 57 -14.63 -5.29 -7.27
N ALA A 58 -14.52 -4.59 -6.14
CA ALA A 58 -14.43 -3.13 -6.14
C ALA A 58 -13.18 -2.61 -6.87
N VAL A 59 -12.01 -3.23 -6.65
CA VAL A 59 -10.76 -2.86 -7.32
C VAL A 59 -10.86 -3.11 -8.84
N ARG A 60 -11.44 -4.25 -9.24
CA ARG A 60 -11.71 -4.55 -10.66
C ARG A 60 -12.58 -3.47 -11.29
N ASP A 61 -13.65 -3.07 -10.62
CA ASP A 61 -14.61 -2.09 -11.17
C ASP A 61 -13.99 -0.69 -11.28
N VAL A 62 -13.12 -0.29 -10.34
CA VAL A 62 -12.34 0.94 -10.44
C VAL A 62 -11.39 0.88 -11.64
N ALA A 63 -10.64 -0.21 -11.80
CA ALA A 63 -9.71 -0.37 -12.91
C ALA A 63 -10.41 -0.42 -14.27
N ALA A 64 -11.57 -1.11 -14.36
CA ALA A 64 -12.36 -1.20 -15.57
C ALA A 64 -12.91 0.16 -16.05
N LYS A 65 -13.12 1.10 -15.12
CA LYS A 65 -13.54 2.48 -15.42
C LYS A 65 -12.36 3.40 -15.76
N GLY A 66 -11.13 2.87 -15.87
CA GLY A 66 -9.92 3.68 -16.04
C GLY A 66 -9.50 4.45 -14.78
N GLY A 67 -10.03 4.05 -13.61
CA GLY A 67 -9.66 4.63 -12.33
C GLY A 67 -8.23 4.27 -11.92
N ARG A 68 -7.67 5.10 -11.05
CA ARG A 68 -6.31 4.93 -10.52
C ARG A 68 -6.38 4.42 -9.09
N VAL A 69 -5.52 3.46 -8.76
CA VAL A 69 -5.39 2.89 -7.41
C VAL A 69 -4.02 3.28 -6.85
N LEU A 70 -4.01 3.86 -5.65
CA LEU A 70 -2.78 4.19 -4.95
C LEU A 70 -2.45 3.10 -3.93
N PHE A 71 -1.32 2.42 -4.11
CA PHE A 71 -0.83 1.43 -3.16
C PHE A 71 0.00 2.12 -2.07
N VAL A 72 -0.23 1.76 -0.80
CA VAL A 72 0.49 2.39 0.32
C VAL A 72 1.01 1.31 1.27
N GLY A 73 2.31 1.32 1.54
CA GLY A 73 2.95 0.35 2.43
C GLY A 73 4.30 0.84 2.92
N THR A 74 4.33 1.46 4.10
CA THR A 74 5.53 2.14 4.63
C THR A 74 6.37 1.27 5.58
N LYS A 75 5.85 0.11 5.97
CA LYS A 75 6.57 -0.84 6.83
C LYS A 75 7.68 -1.51 6.04
N ARG A 76 8.80 -1.84 6.71
CA ARG A 76 9.94 -2.53 6.06
C ARG A 76 9.53 -3.82 5.35
N GLN A 77 8.62 -4.61 5.94
CA GLN A 77 8.13 -5.84 5.33
C GLN A 77 7.18 -5.62 4.14
N ALA A 78 6.59 -4.42 4.03
CA ALA A 78 5.59 -4.10 3.02
C ALA A 78 6.14 -3.21 1.88
N SER A 79 7.23 -2.49 2.11
CA SER A 79 7.80 -1.51 1.17
C SER A 79 8.01 -2.12 -0.21
N ASP A 80 8.81 -3.18 -0.28
CA ASP A 80 9.24 -3.74 -1.56
C ASP A 80 8.09 -4.51 -2.24
N PRO A 81 7.33 -5.38 -1.53
CA PRO A 81 6.18 -6.06 -2.14
C PRO A 81 5.14 -5.11 -2.71
N VAL A 82 4.86 -4.00 -2.02
CA VAL A 82 3.90 -2.99 -2.49
C VAL A 82 4.41 -2.28 -3.74
N ALA A 83 5.69 -1.89 -3.77
CA ALA A 83 6.29 -1.23 -4.93
C ALA A 83 6.32 -2.16 -6.16
N GLU A 84 6.70 -3.43 -5.97
CA GLU A 84 6.72 -4.43 -7.04
C GLU A 84 5.32 -4.70 -7.60
N ALA A 85 4.33 -4.91 -6.72
CA ALA A 85 2.94 -5.16 -7.14
C ALA A 85 2.37 -3.98 -7.95
N ALA A 86 2.58 -2.75 -7.48
CA ALA A 86 2.10 -1.55 -8.17
C ALA A 86 2.75 -1.35 -9.54
N LYS A 87 4.08 -1.57 -9.64
CA LYS A 87 4.81 -1.52 -10.91
C LYS A 87 4.29 -2.56 -11.91
N ARG A 88 4.02 -3.79 -11.47
CA ARG A 88 3.48 -4.86 -12.33
C ARG A 88 2.13 -4.51 -12.95
N CYS A 89 1.29 -3.74 -12.25
CA CYS A 89 -0.01 -3.28 -12.76
C CYS A 89 0.00 -1.83 -13.27
N ALA A 90 1.16 -1.20 -13.42
CA ALA A 90 1.31 0.20 -13.83
C ALA A 90 0.46 1.20 -13.01
N GLN A 91 0.34 0.94 -11.70
CA GLN A 91 -0.36 1.81 -10.75
C GLN A 91 0.62 2.60 -9.87
N TYR A 92 0.11 3.62 -9.19
CA TYR A 92 0.92 4.48 -8.32
C TYR A 92 1.12 3.83 -6.95
N TYR A 93 2.26 4.11 -6.31
CA TYR A 93 2.56 3.60 -4.98
C TYR A 93 3.32 4.59 -4.10
N MET A 94 3.22 4.37 -2.78
CA MET A 94 4.02 5.04 -1.77
C MET A 94 4.52 4.01 -0.74
N ASN A 95 5.80 3.65 -0.84
CA ASN A 95 6.44 2.61 -0.04
C ASN A 95 7.43 3.15 1.02
N ASN A 96 7.81 4.42 0.94
CA ASN A 96 8.63 5.08 1.95
C ASN A 96 7.75 5.79 2.99
N ARG A 97 7.93 7.10 3.17
CA ARG A 97 7.18 7.89 4.15
C ARG A 97 5.93 8.49 3.50
N TRP A 98 4.78 8.31 4.16
CA TRP A 98 3.57 9.07 3.84
C TRP A 98 3.69 10.50 4.36
N LEU A 99 3.67 11.48 3.46
CA LEU A 99 3.71 12.89 3.84
C LEU A 99 2.30 13.37 4.20
N GLY A 100 2.18 14.08 5.32
CA GLY A 100 0.91 14.72 5.66
C GLY A 100 0.49 15.67 4.54
N GLY A 101 -0.76 15.56 4.09
CA GLY A 101 -1.28 16.38 3.00
C GLY A 101 -1.10 15.82 1.59
N THR A 102 -0.56 14.60 1.40
CA THR A 102 -0.39 14.00 0.06
C THR A 102 -1.66 14.01 -0.79
N LEU A 103 -2.82 13.73 -0.19
CA LEU A 103 -4.11 13.75 -0.89
C LEU A 103 -4.90 15.05 -0.68
N THR A 104 -4.78 15.68 0.49
CA THR A 104 -5.62 16.83 0.86
C THR A 104 -5.03 18.18 0.45
N ASN A 105 -3.71 18.28 0.30
CA ASN A 105 -3.02 19.49 -0.16
C ASN A 105 -2.28 19.24 -1.49
N TRP A 106 -3.05 18.95 -2.53
CA TRP A 106 -2.49 18.63 -3.84
C TRP A 106 -1.71 19.80 -4.48
N ARG A 107 -2.11 21.05 -4.20
CA ARG A 107 -1.43 22.23 -4.76
C ARG A 107 0.05 22.29 -4.37
N THR A 108 0.37 22.01 -3.11
CA THR A 108 1.76 21.99 -2.66
C THR A 108 2.51 20.77 -3.21
N VAL A 109 1.88 19.59 -3.17
CA VAL A 109 2.52 18.34 -3.60
C VAL A 109 2.83 18.32 -5.08
N SER A 110 1.90 18.80 -5.92
CA SER A 110 2.13 18.96 -7.36
C SER A 110 3.30 19.90 -7.66
N GLY A 111 3.47 20.97 -6.88
CA GLY A 111 4.65 21.83 -6.94
C GLY A 111 5.96 21.11 -6.62
N SER A 112 5.97 20.25 -5.60
CA SER A 112 7.15 19.42 -5.28
C SER A 112 7.47 18.42 -6.40
N ILE A 113 6.46 17.83 -7.04
CA ILE A 113 6.64 16.92 -8.18
C ILE A 113 7.18 17.68 -9.41
N ALA A 114 6.67 18.87 -9.68
CA ALA A 114 7.16 19.71 -10.77
C ALA A 114 8.64 20.08 -10.56
N ARG A 115 9.01 20.47 -9.32
CA ARG A 115 10.39 20.73 -8.94
C ARG A 115 11.28 19.49 -9.08
N LEU A 116 10.79 18.30 -8.76
CA LEU A 116 11.56 17.07 -8.97
C LEU A 116 11.92 16.89 -10.44
N ARG A 117 10.95 17.05 -11.35
CA ARG A 117 11.18 16.92 -12.80
C ARG A 117 12.16 17.96 -13.34
N GLU A 118 12.08 19.19 -12.83
CA GLU A 118 13.04 20.26 -13.15
C GLU A 118 14.47 19.88 -12.72
N LEU A 119 14.62 19.34 -11.51
CA LEU A 119 15.92 18.91 -10.99
C LEU A 119 16.48 17.71 -11.75
N GLU A 120 15.64 16.73 -12.11
CA GLU A 120 16.02 15.58 -12.94
C GLU A 120 16.58 16.05 -14.29
N GLY A 121 15.88 16.96 -14.98
CA GLY A 121 16.36 17.52 -16.25
C GLY A 121 17.66 18.33 -16.12
N LEU A 122 17.83 19.07 -15.03
CA LEU A 122 19.08 19.82 -14.77
C LEU A 122 20.27 18.89 -14.50
N LEU A 123 20.05 17.78 -13.79
CA LEU A 123 21.08 16.78 -13.52
C LEU A 123 21.46 15.99 -14.78
N GLU A 124 20.49 15.66 -15.63
CA GLU A 124 20.76 15.04 -16.95
C GLU A 124 21.58 15.96 -17.86
N GLY A 125 21.36 17.28 -17.77
CA GLY A 125 22.12 18.31 -18.48
C GLY A 125 23.50 18.64 -17.89
N GLY A 126 24.00 17.84 -16.94
CA GLY A 126 25.35 18.00 -16.37
C GLY A 126 25.50 19.09 -15.31
N GLY A 127 24.41 19.73 -14.88
CA GLY A 127 24.43 20.70 -13.78
C GLY A 127 25.19 21.99 -14.07
N GLU A 128 25.22 22.42 -15.33
CA GLU A 128 25.94 23.61 -15.77
C GLU A 128 25.58 24.85 -14.94
N GLY A 129 26.60 25.60 -14.53
CA GLY A 129 26.45 26.83 -13.75
C GLY A 129 26.30 26.63 -12.23
N ARG A 130 26.35 25.40 -11.71
CA ARG A 130 26.30 25.14 -10.27
C ARG A 130 27.64 24.72 -9.67
N VAL A 131 27.88 25.11 -8.42
CA VAL A 131 29.06 24.69 -7.68
C VAL A 131 28.92 23.23 -7.24
N LYS A 132 30.03 22.51 -7.07
CA LYS A 132 30.04 21.10 -6.64
C LYS A 132 29.23 20.83 -5.36
N LYS A 133 29.15 21.80 -4.44
CA LYS A 133 28.37 21.73 -3.20
C LYS A 133 26.86 21.76 -3.41
N GLU A 134 26.38 22.26 -4.55
CA GLU A 134 24.95 22.35 -4.88
C GLU A 134 24.48 21.18 -5.76
N LEU A 135 25.42 20.41 -6.31
CA LEU A 135 25.17 19.23 -7.14
C LEU A 135 25.22 17.92 -6.34
N LEU A 136 25.99 17.89 -5.24
CA LEU A 136 26.08 16.79 -4.27
C LEU A 136 25.03 16.94 -3.17
#